data_AF-A0A8J6M7L7-F1
#
_entry.id   AF-A0A8J6M7L7-F1
#
_cell.length_a   1.000
_cell.length_b   1.000
_cell.length_c   1.000
_cell.angle_alpha   90.00
_cell.angle_beta   90.00
_cell.angle_gamma   90.00
#
_symmetry.space_group_name_H-M   'P 1'
#
loop_
_entity.id
_entity.type
_entity.pdbx_description
1 polymer ?
#
loop_
_entity_poly.entity_id
_entity_poly.type
_entity_poly.pdbx_seq_one_letter_code
_entity_poly.pdbx_strand_id
1 'polypeptide(L)'
;MSTTVSAAVSAAPRTLRGVKPGQTVTVTKLTGEGPLRRRIMDMGITKGASVYVRKVAPLGDPVEITVRGYELSIRKGDAENILVE
;
A
#
# COMPACT_ATOMS: atom_id res chain seq x y z
N MET A 1 11.65 -25.90 -5.21
CA MET A 1 11.26 -25.35 -3.90
C MET A 1 12.10 -24.11 -3.65
N SER A 2 11.61 -22.94 -4.05
CA SER A 2 12.38 -21.69 -4.01
C SER A 2 12.04 -20.94 -2.72
N THR A 3 12.78 -21.23 -1.66
CA THR A 3 12.79 -20.39 -0.46
C THR A 3 13.75 -19.24 -0.73
N THR A 4 13.23 -18.04 -0.97
CA THR A 4 14.05 -16.82 -0.93
C THR A 4 13.67 -16.07 0.34
N VAL A 5 14.57 -16.15 1.31
CA VAL A 5 14.60 -15.28 2.50
C VAL A 5 15.04 -13.90 2.02
N SER A 6 14.17 -12.90 2.13
CA SER A 6 14.54 -11.47 2.12
C SER A 6 13.25 -10.67 2.39
N ALA A 7 13.17 -9.73 3.31
CA ALA A 7 14.21 -8.90 3.89
C ALA A 7 13.76 -8.38 5.26
N ALA A 8 14.75 -8.05 6.09
CA ALA A 8 14.58 -7.21 7.26
C ALA A 8 13.70 -5.99 6.97
N VAL A 9 12.77 -5.67 7.88
CA VAL A 9 12.14 -4.35 7.91
C VAL A 9 12.56 -3.68 9.20
N SER A 10 13.63 -2.92 9.08
CA SER A 10 14.04 -1.89 10.02
C SER A 10 12.88 -0.95 10.36
N ALA A 11 12.90 -0.51 11.61
CA ALA A 11 11.98 0.41 12.26
C ALA A 11 11.97 1.82 11.62
N ALA A 12 11.30 1.98 10.47
CA ALA A 12 10.91 3.27 9.92
C ALA A 12 9.49 3.17 9.32
N PRO A 13 8.64 4.21 9.44
CA PRO A 13 7.29 4.18 8.89
C PRO A 13 7.34 4.04 7.36
N ARG A 14 7.05 2.84 6.85
CA ARG A 14 6.90 2.57 5.42
C ARG A 14 5.50 2.98 4.98
N THR A 15 5.43 3.70 3.86
CA THR A 15 4.17 4.10 3.23
C THR A 15 4.00 3.39 1.89
N LEU A 16 2.76 3.28 1.40
CA LEU A 16 2.47 2.65 0.11
C LEU A 16 3.26 3.25 -1.06
N ARG A 17 3.61 4.55 -0.98
CA ARG A 17 4.43 5.24 -1.98
C ARG A 17 5.83 4.63 -2.15
N GLY A 18 6.43 4.13 -1.08
CA GLY A 18 7.81 3.63 -1.07
C GLY A 18 7.94 2.15 -1.45
N VAL A 19 6.83 1.48 -1.73
CA VAL A 19 6.80 0.04 -2.01
C VAL A 19 7.18 -0.24 -3.46
N LYS A 20 8.02 -1.24 -3.67
CA LYS A 20 8.41 -1.68 -5.01
C LYS A 20 7.27 -2.49 -5.65
N PRO A 21 7.07 -2.38 -6.98
CA PRO A 21 6.14 -3.26 -7.67
C PRO A 21 6.56 -4.73 -7.51
N GLY A 22 5.57 -5.60 -7.37
CA GLY A 22 5.73 -7.03 -7.11
C GLY A 22 5.76 -7.42 -5.62
N GLN A 23 5.60 -6.47 -4.69
CA GLN A 23 5.53 -6.78 -3.25
C GLN A 23 4.10 -6.74 -2.71
N THR A 24 3.79 -7.71 -1.84
CA THR A 24 2.61 -7.68 -0.98
C THR A 24 2.98 -6.99 0.33
N VAL A 25 2.22 -5.98 0.71
CA VAL A 25 2.38 -5.26 1.97
C VAL A 25 1.07 -5.27 2.75
N THR A 26 1.16 -5.15 4.07
CA THR A 26 -0.03 -5.14 4.94
C THR A 26 -0.26 -3.75 5.52
N VAL A 27 -1.50 -3.28 5.52
CA VAL A 27 -1.84 -1.97 6.08
C VAL A 27 -1.80 -2.00 7.60
N THR A 28 -0.81 -1.35 8.20
CA THR A 28 -0.67 -1.28 9.67
C THR A 28 -1.50 -0.13 10.24
N LYS A 29 -1.45 1.04 9.60
CA LYS A 29 -2.09 2.25 10.09
C LYS A 29 -2.45 3.20 8.95
N LEU A 30 -3.48 3.99 9.17
CA LEU A 30 -3.92 5.06 8.27
C LEU A 30 -3.64 6.39 8.97
N THR A 31 -2.77 7.19 8.38
CA THR A 31 -2.45 8.56 8.77
C THR A 31 -3.28 9.48 7.91
N GLY A 32 -4.34 10.07 8.45
CA GLY A 32 -5.25 10.91 7.69
C GLY A 32 -6.42 11.33 8.55
N GLU A 33 -6.72 12.62 8.57
CA GLU A 33 -7.83 13.17 9.35
C GLU A 33 -9.15 13.12 8.56
N GLY A 34 -10.25 12.83 9.25
CA GLY A 34 -11.63 12.91 8.76
C GLY A 34 -11.90 12.28 7.38
N PRO A 35 -12.10 13.10 6.33
CA PRO A 35 -12.56 12.65 5.01
C PRO A 35 -11.61 11.68 4.31
N LEU A 36 -10.30 11.82 4.50
CA LEU A 36 -9.31 10.97 3.82
C LEU A 36 -9.42 9.51 4.27
N ARG A 37 -9.48 9.30 5.58
CA ARG A 37 -9.63 7.96 6.16
C ARG A 37 -10.93 7.30 5.69
N ARG A 38 -12.01 8.08 5.60
CA ARG A 38 -13.32 7.57 5.14
C ARG A 38 -13.26 7.15 3.67
N ARG A 39 -12.67 7.96 2.80
CA ARG A 39 -12.43 7.62 1.40
C ARG A 39 -11.58 6.36 1.23
N ILE A 40 -10.51 6.20 2.03
CA ILE A 40 -9.64 5.01 1.96
C ILE A 40 -10.39 3.74 2.44
N MET A 41 -11.23 3.87 3.48
CA MET A 41 -12.10 2.78 3.93
C MET A 41 -13.16 2.41 2.88
N ASP A 42 -13.74 3.38 2.18
CA ASP A 42 -14.69 3.16 1.08
C ASP A 42 -14.01 2.46 -0.12
N MET A 43 -12.73 2.74 -0.37
CA MET A 43 -11.90 2.02 -1.36
C MET A 43 -11.47 0.62 -0.91
N GLY A 44 -11.85 0.16 0.29
CA GLY A 44 -11.55 -1.19 0.78
C GLY A 44 -10.14 -1.39 1.38
N ILE A 45 -9.38 -0.31 1.53
CA ILE A 45 -8.06 -0.33 2.17
C ILE A 45 -8.25 -0.10 3.67
N THR A 46 -8.43 -1.18 4.40
CA THR A 46 -8.63 -1.18 5.86
C THR A 46 -7.36 -1.60 6.59
N LYS A 47 -7.26 -1.30 7.89
CA LYS A 47 -6.20 -1.86 8.74
C LYS A 47 -6.23 -3.39 8.65
N GLY A 48 -5.07 -4.01 8.43
CA GLY A 48 -4.91 -5.44 8.22
C GLY A 48 -5.24 -5.92 6.80
N ALA A 49 -5.62 -5.03 5.88
CA ALA A 49 -5.79 -5.41 4.48
C ALA A 49 -4.42 -5.70 3.85
N SER A 50 -4.34 -6.83 3.14
CA SER A 50 -3.20 -7.14 2.28
C SER A 50 -3.36 -6.42 0.95
N VAL A 51 -2.35 -5.65 0.59
CA VAL A 51 -2.29 -4.85 -0.63
C VAL A 51 -1.12 -5.34 -1.45
N TYR A 52 -1.39 -5.80 -2.66
CA TYR A 52 -0.34 -6.23 -3.58
C TYR A 52 -0.03 -5.11 -4.56
N VAL A 53 1.19 -4.57 -4.53
CA VAL A 53 1.60 -3.53 -5.48
C VAL A 53 1.96 -4.21 -6.78
N ARG A 54 1.15 -4.01 -7.81
CA ARG A 54 1.37 -4.65 -9.10
C ARG A 54 2.36 -3.84 -9.93
N LYS A 55 2.05 -2.56 -10.09
CA LYS A 55 2.87 -1.63 -10.86
C LYS A 55 2.80 -0.25 -10.24
N VAL A 56 3.93 0.44 -10.29
CA VAL A 56 4.01 1.84 -9.93
C VAL A 56 4.38 2.57 -11.21
N ALA A 57 3.68 3.66 -11.53
CA ALA A 57 4.09 4.51 -12.62
C ALA A 57 5.54 4.99 -12.41
N PRO A 58 6.34 5.18 -13.48
CA PRO A 58 7.73 5.62 -13.36
C PRO A 58 7.88 6.99 -12.67
N LEU A 59 6.83 7.81 -12.68
CA LEU A 59 6.76 9.10 -11.98
C LEU A 59 6.20 9.01 -10.55
N GLY A 60 5.81 7.80 -10.11
CA GLY A 60 5.27 7.54 -8.78
C GLY A 60 3.77 7.87 -8.62
N ASP A 61 3.06 8.19 -9.70
CA ASP A 61 1.60 8.37 -9.73
C ASP A 61 1.03 7.94 -11.09
N PRO A 62 -0.09 7.20 -11.13
CA PRO A 62 -0.77 6.51 -10.02
C PRO A 62 -0.09 5.18 -9.63
N VAL A 63 -0.50 4.61 -8.48
CA VAL A 63 -0.02 3.31 -7.99
C VAL A 63 -1.10 2.26 -8.22
N GLU A 64 -0.78 1.22 -8.98
CA GLU A 64 -1.67 0.07 -9.22
C GLU A 64 -1.48 -0.97 -8.11
N ILE A 65 -2.57 -1.22 -7.39
CA ILE A 65 -2.60 -2.17 -6.28
C ILE A 65 -3.73 -3.18 -6.46
N THR A 66 -3.55 -4.39 -5.93
CA THR A 66 -4.61 -5.39 -5.81
C THR A 66 -5.01 -5.50 -4.34
N VAL A 67 -6.29 -5.36 -4.08
CA VAL A 67 -6.89 -5.40 -2.73
C VAL A 67 -8.11 -6.30 -2.79
N ARG A 68 -8.24 -7.24 -1.85
CA ARG A 68 -9.42 -8.15 -1.75
C ARG A 68 -9.81 -8.85 -3.07
N GLY A 69 -8.84 -9.09 -3.96
CA GLY A 69 -9.05 -9.79 -5.23
C GLY A 69 -9.48 -8.90 -6.41
N TYR A 70 -9.52 -7.58 -6.25
CA TYR A 70 -9.71 -6.63 -7.36
C TYR A 70 -8.53 -5.66 -7.47
N GLU A 71 -8.35 -5.12 -8.66
CA GLU A 71 -7.29 -4.15 -8.97
C GLU A 71 -7.84 -2.73 -8.86
N LEU A 72 -7.10 -1.86 -8.18
CA LEU A 72 -7.47 -0.48 -7.96
C LEU A 72 -6.24 0.41 -8.12
N SER A 73 -6.44 1.59 -8.72
CA SER A 73 -5.38 2.59 -8.86
C SER A 73 -5.57 3.67 -7.81
N ILE A 74 -4.59 3.85 -6.93
CA ILE A 74 -4.62 4.92 -5.92
C ILE A 74 -3.70 6.06 -6.35
N ARG A 75 -4.11 7.28 -6.03
CA ARG A 75 -3.25 8.45 -6.21
C ARG A 75 -2.15 8.45 -5.16
N LYS A 76 -1.01 9.03 -5.53
CA LYS A 76 0.14 9.19 -4.63
C LYS A 76 -0.20 9.91 -3.32
N GLY A 77 -1.11 10.89 -3.37
CA GLY A 77 -1.56 11.59 -2.16
C GLY A 77 -2.27 10.69 -1.16
N ASP A 78 -3.07 9.72 -1.63
CA ASP A 78 -3.69 8.73 -0.74
C ASP A 78 -2.65 7.72 -0.24
N ALA A 79 -1.71 7.32 -1.11
CA ALA A 79 -0.64 6.36 -0.80
C ALA A 79 0.34 6.85 0.30
N GLU A 80 0.62 8.16 0.35
CA GLU A 80 1.48 8.77 1.37
C GLU A 80 0.88 8.69 2.77
N ASN A 81 -0.45 8.62 2.84
CA ASN A 81 -1.21 8.60 4.07
C ASN A 81 -1.44 7.17 4.60
N ILE A 82 -1.08 6.15 3.84
CA ILE A 82 -1.27 4.74 4.21
C ILE A 82 0.07 4.15 4.66
N LEU A 83 0.15 3.78 5.95
CA LEU A 83 1.30 3.10 6.53
C LEU A 83 1.16 1.60 6.32
N VAL A 84 2.23 0.99 5.82
CA VAL A 84 2.32 -0.43 5.50
C VAL A 84 3.60 -1.05 6.04
N GLU A 85 3.54 -2.35 6.30
CA GLU A 85 4.68 -3.19 6.66
C GLU A 85 4.88 -4.34 5.68
#